data_AF-A0A2V6GXN0-F1
#
_entry.id   AF-A0A2V6GXN0-F1
#
_cell.length_a   1.000
_cell.length_b   1.000
_cell.length_c   1.000
_cell.angle_alpha   90.00
_cell.angle_beta   90.00
_cell.angle_gamma   90.00
#
_symmetry.space_group_name_H-M   'P 1'
#
loop_
_entity.id
_entity.type
_entity.pdbx_description
1 polymer ?
#
loop_
_entity_poly.entity_id
_entity_poly.type
_entity_poly.pdbx_seq_one_letter_code
_entity_poly.pdbx_strand_id
1 'polypeptide(L)'
;MRDQELETKLRLLTLQLDNWKKLHDLITYGLDKAKPIISAEQERQFTEIRSHLLQETEHIFSRLNILGELSGKLMNVLQRGSSVRGVRELSNDDVRRLEMDWNAVFTKLGVVQGQLKAQRKALAGQTVFRHHLNRILGRLTPAH
;
A
#
# COMPACT_ATOMS: atom_id res chain seq x y z
N MET A 1 -2.32 -26.00 -1.23
CA MET A 1 -3.20 -24.83 -1.40
C MET A 1 -2.33 -23.59 -1.28
N ARG A 2 -2.39 -22.67 -2.25
CA ARG A 2 -1.77 -21.34 -2.09
C ARG A 2 -2.36 -20.72 -0.83
N ASP A 3 -1.52 -20.10 -0.01
CA ASP A 3 -1.97 -19.41 1.19
C ASP A 3 -2.90 -18.25 0.77
N GLN A 4 -4.22 -18.50 0.85
CA GLN A 4 -5.25 -17.58 0.39
C GLN A 4 -5.23 -16.28 1.20
N GLU A 5 -4.80 -16.34 2.46
CA GLU A 5 -4.66 -15.17 3.31
C GLU A 5 -3.48 -14.31 2.84
N LEU A 6 -2.34 -14.93 2.52
CA LEU A 6 -1.17 -14.24 1.98
C LEU A 6 -1.48 -13.53 0.65
N GLU A 7 -2.16 -14.22 -0.28
CA GLU A 7 -2.56 -13.61 -1.56
C GLU A 7 -3.56 -12.46 -1.35
N THR A 8 -4.47 -12.61 -0.37
CA THR A 8 -5.41 -11.53 0.00
C THR A 8 -4.67 -10.32 0.55
N LYS A 9 -3.72 -10.52 1.48
CA LYS A 9 -2.88 -9.45 2.04
C LYS A 9 -2.08 -8.75 0.95
N LEU A 10 -1.48 -9.50 0.02
CA LEU A 10 -0.74 -8.95 -1.12
C LEU A 10 -1.64 -8.12 -2.05
N ARG A 11 -2.85 -8.61 -2.35
CA ARG A 11 -3.82 -7.89 -3.18
C ARG A 11 -4.25 -6.57 -2.53
N LEU A 12 -4.67 -6.61 -1.27
CA LEU A 12 -5.09 -5.43 -0.52
C LEU A 12 -3.96 -4.39 -0.43
N LEU A 13 -2.74 -4.83 -0.12
CA LEU A 13 -1.60 -3.93 -0.02
C LEU A 13 -1.20 -3.32 -1.39
N THR A 14 -1.39 -4.05 -2.48
CA THR A 14 -1.12 -3.54 -3.83
C THR A 14 -2.12 -2.44 -4.20
N LEU A 15 -3.42 -2.67 -3.96
CA LEU A 15 -4.45 -1.66 -4.15
C LEU A 15 -4.19 -0.41 -3.31
N GLN A 16 -3.81 -0.61 -2.04
CA GLN A 16 -3.46 0.47 -1.14
C GLN A 16 -2.27 1.29 -1.67
N LEU A 17 -1.18 0.65 -2.10
CA LEU A 17 -0.01 1.33 -2.67
C LEU A 17 -0.37 2.13 -3.92
N ASP A 18 -1.26 1.63 -4.77
CA ASP A 18 -1.67 2.35 -5.98
C ASP A 18 -2.54 3.58 -5.64
N ASN A 19 -3.41 3.49 -4.63
CA ASN A 19 -4.15 4.65 -4.13
C ASN A 19 -3.22 5.69 -3.50
N TRP A 20 -2.19 5.26 -2.76
CA TRP A 20 -1.17 6.16 -2.21
C TRP A 20 -0.40 6.92 -3.29
N LYS A 21 -0.05 6.26 -4.40
CA LYS A 21 0.58 6.91 -5.56
C LYS A 21 -0.35 7.92 -6.22
N LYS A 22 -1.59 7.52 -6.52
CA LYS A 22 -2.57 8.44 -7.15
C LYS A 22 -2.82 9.68 -6.30
N LEU A 23 -2.90 9.52 -4.98
CA LEU A 23 -2.99 10.65 -4.06
C LEU A 23 -1.76 11.55 -4.19
N HIS A 24 -0.55 10.97 -4.20
CA HIS A 24 0.71 11.72 -4.34
C HIS A 24 0.81 12.46 -5.67
N ASP A 25 0.36 11.85 -6.76
CA ASP A 25 0.36 12.49 -8.09
C ASP A 25 -0.50 13.76 -8.07
N LEU A 26 -1.68 13.71 -7.43
CA LEU A 26 -2.56 14.86 -7.28
C LEU A 26 -2.01 15.91 -6.30
N ILE A 27 -1.35 15.47 -5.21
CA ILE A 27 -0.63 16.38 -4.30
C ILE A 27 0.47 17.12 -5.07
N THR A 28 1.32 16.39 -5.78
CA THR A 28 2.42 16.95 -6.57
C THR A 28 1.91 17.92 -7.63
N TYR A 29 0.79 17.60 -8.28
CA TYR A 29 0.11 18.52 -9.18
C TYR A 29 -0.35 19.81 -8.48
N GLY A 30 -0.95 19.70 -7.29
CA GLY A 30 -1.37 20.86 -6.49
C GLY A 30 -0.21 21.73 -6.02
N LEU A 31 0.94 21.13 -5.70
CA LEU A 31 2.15 21.82 -5.26
C LEU A 31 2.84 22.58 -6.39
N ASP A 32 2.73 22.10 -7.63
CA ASP A 32 3.28 22.78 -8.79
C ASP A 32 2.43 24.00 -9.15
N LYS A 33 2.84 25.16 -8.64
CA LYS A 33 2.14 26.43 -8.85
C LYS A 33 2.12 26.89 -10.32
N ALA A 34 2.96 26.31 -11.19
CA ALA A 34 2.95 26.57 -12.63
C ALA A 34 1.86 25.78 -13.37
N LYS A 35 1.25 24.77 -12.74
CA LYS A 35 0.14 24.02 -13.35
C LYS A 35 -1.13 24.85 -13.51
N PRO A 36 -1.93 24.54 -14.56
CA PRO A 36 -3.17 25.25 -14.84
C PRO A 36 -4.18 25.13 -13.68
N ILE A 37 -5.28 25.86 -13.82
CA ILE A 37 -6.37 25.87 -12.84
C ILE A 37 -6.79 24.44 -12.54
N ILE A 38 -6.88 24.14 -11.24
CA ILE A 38 -7.32 22.84 -10.75
C ILE A 38 -8.77 22.63 -11.18
N SER A 39 -9.00 21.59 -11.99
CA SER A 39 -10.34 21.28 -12.51
C SER A 39 -11.23 20.72 -11.39
N ALA A 40 -12.55 20.85 -11.57
CA ALA A 40 -13.51 20.24 -10.64
C ALA A 40 -13.39 18.71 -10.58
N GLU A 41 -13.04 18.09 -11.71
CA GLU A 41 -12.83 16.64 -11.80
C GLU A 41 -11.59 16.20 -11.00
N GLN A 42 -10.49 16.93 -11.07
CA GLN A 42 -9.30 16.63 -10.27
C GLN A 42 -9.61 16.69 -8.77
N GLU A 43 -10.43 17.65 -8.33
CA GLU A 43 -10.81 17.71 -6.92
C GLU A 43 -11.74 16.61 -6.48
N ARG A 44 -12.65 16.21 -7.37
CA ARG A 44 -13.50 15.06 -7.13
C ARG A 44 -12.65 13.80 -6.97
N GLN A 45 -11.73 13.54 -7.90
CA GLN A 45 -10.81 12.40 -7.85
C GLN A 45 -9.97 12.39 -6.58
N PHE A 46 -9.45 13.55 -6.18
CA PHE A 46 -8.70 13.70 -4.93
C PHE A 46 -9.55 13.29 -3.72
N THR A 47 -10.77 13.81 -3.64
CA THR A 47 -11.69 13.57 -2.53
C THR A 47 -12.12 12.10 -2.47
N GLU A 48 -12.37 11.48 -3.62
CA GLU A 48 -12.71 10.06 -3.73
C GLU A 48 -11.55 9.17 -3.25
N ILE A 49 -10.32 9.41 -3.71
CA ILE A 49 -9.13 8.68 -3.27
C ILE A 49 -8.90 8.87 -1.78
N ARG A 50 -9.00 10.11 -1.29
CA ARG A 50 -8.85 10.43 0.13
C ARG A 50 -9.88 9.70 1.00
N SER A 51 -11.15 9.72 0.60
CA SER A 51 -12.23 9.02 1.31
C SER A 51 -11.98 7.51 1.34
N HIS A 52 -11.58 6.95 0.20
CA HIS A 52 -11.24 5.53 0.09
C HIS A 52 -10.08 5.15 1.01
N LEU A 53 -9.01 5.95 1.02
CA LEU A 53 -7.89 5.76 1.94
C LEU A 53 -8.34 5.88 3.41
N LEU A 54 -9.16 6.86 3.77
CA LEU A 54 -9.69 6.99 5.13
C LEU A 54 -10.44 5.73 5.59
N GLN A 55 -11.27 5.15 4.72
CA GLN A 55 -12.09 3.98 5.05
C GLN A 55 -11.31 2.67 5.06
N GLU A 56 -10.48 2.44 4.03
CA GLU A 56 -9.83 1.14 3.85
C GLU A 56 -8.56 0.98 4.69
N THR A 57 -7.88 2.08 4.99
CA THR A 57 -6.55 1.98 5.60
C THR A 57 -6.61 1.38 6.99
N GLU A 58 -7.64 1.68 7.79
CA GLU A 58 -7.79 1.11 9.12
C GLU A 58 -7.91 -0.42 9.06
N HIS A 59 -8.76 -0.93 8.17
CA HIS A 59 -8.92 -2.37 7.94
C HIS A 59 -7.62 -3.02 7.48
N ILE A 60 -6.96 -2.45 6.47
CA ILE A 60 -5.74 -3.01 5.88
C ILE A 60 -4.59 -2.99 6.89
N PHE A 61 -4.40 -1.88 7.61
CA PHE A 61 -3.29 -1.74 8.55
C PHE A 61 -3.47 -2.62 9.79
N SER A 62 -4.71 -2.80 10.25
CA SER A 62 -5.03 -3.77 11.30
C SER A 62 -4.67 -5.20 10.86
N ARG A 63 -5.09 -5.59 9.65
CA ARG A 63 -4.82 -6.93 9.10
C ARG A 63 -3.33 -7.19 8.81
N LEU A 64 -2.55 -6.14 8.59
CA LEU A 64 -1.10 -6.19 8.39
C LEU A 64 -0.31 -5.97 9.70
N ASN A 65 -0.98 -5.73 10.83
CA ASN A 65 -0.38 -5.42 12.12
C ASN A 65 0.59 -4.20 12.09
N ILE A 66 0.23 -3.15 11.35
CA ILE A 66 0.99 -1.90 11.21
C ILE A 66 0.19 -0.65 11.59
N LEU A 67 -1.03 -0.82 12.10
CA LEU A 67 -1.94 0.29 12.42
C LEU A 67 -1.34 1.26 13.45
N GLY A 68 -0.81 0.75 14.56
CA GLY A 68 -0.23 1.60 15.62
C GLY A 68 0.99 2.41 15.17
N GLU A 69 1.75 1.89 14.22
CA GLU A 69 2.96 2.55 13.70
C GLU A 69 2.64 3.67 12.70
N LEU A 70 1.63 3.46 11.85
CA LEU A 70 1.36 4.34 10.71
C LEU A 70 0.12 5.23 10.85
N SER A 71 -0.81 4.94 11.75
CA SER A 71 -2.10 5.64 11.83
C SER A 71 -1.95 7.16 12.00
N GLY A 72 -1.04 7.62 12.87
CA GLY A 72 -0.79 9.06 13.06
C GLY A 72 -0.24 9.73 11.79
N LYS A 73 0.74 9.10 11.14
CA LYS A 73 1.36 9.63 9.91
C LYS A 73 0.40 9.64 8.74
N LEU A 74 -0.39 8.58 8.60
CA LEU A 74 -1.49 8.50 7.66
C LEU A 74 -2.44 9.69 7.83
N MET A 75 -2.91 9.90 9.06
CA MET A 75 -3.88 10.94 9.33
C MET A 75 -3.29 12.33 9.07
N ASN A 76 -2.01 12.56 9.39
CA ASN A 76 -1.32 13.81 9.07
C ASN A 76 -1.34 14.10 7.57
N VAL A 77 -1.02 13.11 6.71
CA VAL A 77 -1.07 13.28 5.25
C VAL A 77 -2.49 13.60 4.80
N LEU A 78 -3.47 12.81 5.24
CA LEU A 78 -4.86 12.97 4.82
C LEU A 78 -5.49 14.26 5.37
N GLN A 79 -5.01 14.84 6.48
CA GLN A 79 -5.49 16.12 6.99
C GLN A 79 -4.86 17.30 6.28
N ARG A 80 -3.54 17.26 6.05
CA ARG A 80 -2.79 18.33 5.36
C ARG A 80 -3.14 18.41 3.88
N GLY A 81 -3.29 17.27 3.22
CA GLY A 81 -3.81 17.17 1.86
C GLY A 81 -5.33 17.06 1.88
N SER A 82 -6.03 18.14 2.21
CA SER A 82 -7.49 18.10 2.32
C SER A 82 -8.21 18.16 0.96
N SER A 83 -7.61 18.88 0.01
CA SER A 83 -7.98 19.01 -1.40
C SER A 83 -6.75 19.43 -2.21
N VAL A 84 -6.77 19.32 -3.54
CA VAL A 84 -5.70 19.80 -4.42
C VAL A 84 -5.52 21.31 -4.28
N ARG A 85 -6.60 22.09 -4.11
CA ARG A 85 -6.52 23.53 -3.83
C ARG A 85 -5.89 23.82 -2.47
N GLY A 86 -6.30 23.08 -1.43
CA GLY A 86 -5.70 23.22 -0.09
C GLY A 86 -4.21 22.89 -0.11
N VAL A 87 -3.80 21.87 -0.88
CA VAL A 87 -2.38 21.53 -1.10
C VAL A 87 -1.62 22.68 -1.74
N ARG A 88 -2.20 23.37 -2.74
CA ARG A 88 -1.58 24.52 -3.42
C ARG A 88 -1.30 25.70 -2.48
N GLU A 89 -2.09 25.81 -1.42
CA GLU A 89 -2.01 26.87 -0.42
C GLU A 89 -1.06 26.54 0.75
N LEU A 90 -0.52 25.32 0.81
CA LEU A 90 0.38 24.91 1.89
C LEU A 90 1.66 25.76 1.93
N SER A 91 2.11 26.03 3.16
CA SER A 91 3.42 26.62 3.40
C SER A 91 4.53 25.64 3.04
N ASN A 92 5.73 26.12 2.72
CA ASN A 92 6.88 25.25 2.42
C ASN A 92 7.19 24.26 3.57
N ASP A 93 6.96 24.67 4.82
CA ASP A 93 7.17 23.81 5.98
C ASP A 93 6.10 22.73 6.09
N ASP A 94 4.83 23.06 5.77
CA ASP A 94 3.77 22.06 5.73
C ASP A 94 3.95 21.08 4.56
N VAL A 95 4.47 21.55 3.43
CA VAL A 95 4.84 20.68 2.30
C VAL A 95 5.93 19.69 2.71
N ARG A 96 7.00 20.16 3.37
CA ARG A 96 8.06 19.26 3.88
C ARG A 96 7.51 18.22 4.86
N ARG A 97 6.65 18.63 5.78
CA ARG A 97 6.02 17.72 6.76
C ARG A 97 5.11 16.71 6.07
N LEU A 98 4.31 17.15 5.11
CA LEU A 98 3.44 16.28 4.31
C LEU A 98 4.28 15.24 3.56
N GLU A 99 5.36 15.65 2.90
CA GLU A 99 6.26 14.76 2.18
C GLU A 99 6.96 13.77 3.12
N MET A 100 7.41 14.21 4.30
CA MET A 100 8.02 13.33 5.29
C MET A 100 7.05 12.22 5.77
N ASP A 101 5.82 12.59 6.11
CA ASP A 101 4.83 11.62 6.57
C ASP A 101 4.35 10.71 5.43
N TRP A 102 4.17 11.25 4.22
CA TRP A 102 3.84 10.45 3.03
C TRP A 102 4.92 9.42 2.75
N ASN A 103 6.19 9.83 2.72
CA ASN A 103 7.32 8.93 2.47
C ASN A 103 7.45 7.84 3.54
N ALA A 104 7.21 8.18 4.81
CA ALA A 104 7.24 7.20 5.90
C ALA A 104 6.16 6.12 5.75
N VAL A 105 4.93 6.51 5.42
CA VAL A 105 3.83 5.56 5.15
C VAL A 105 4.16 4.71 3.92
N PHE A 106 4.53 5.34 2.81
CA PHE A 106 4.80 4.66 1.55
C PHE A 106 5.94 3.65 1.67
N THR A 107 7.03 4.03 2.33
CA THR A 107 8.19 3.16 2.56
C THR A 107 7.82 1.93 3.37
N LYS A 108 7.06 2.12 4.47
CA LYS A 108 6.64 0.99 5.31
C LYS A 108 5.75 0.01 4.55
N LEU A 109 4.80 0.52 3.76
CA LEU A 109 3.95 -0.31 2.91
C LEU A 109 4.78 -1.10 1.88
N GLY A 110 5.81 -0.47 1.29
CA GLY A 110 6.76 -1.13 0.40
C GLY A 110 7.52 -2.27 1.08
N VAL A 111 8.02 -2.05 2.30
CA VAL A 111 8.72 -3.07 3.10
C VAL A 111 7.79 -4.26 3.39
N VAL A 112 6.57 -4.01 3.87
CA VAL A 112 5.59 -5.07 4.15
C VAL A 112 5.26 -5.84 2.88
N GLN A 113 5.13 -5.17 1.73
CA GLN A 113 4.87 -5.83 0.46
C GLN A 113 6.05 -6.74 0.05
N GLY A 114 7.28 -6.28 0.27
CA GLY A 114 8.49 -7.08 0.06
C GLY A 114 8.52 -8.33 0.94
N GLN A 115 8.19 -8.20 2.21
CA GLN A 115 8.13 -9.32 3.17
C GLN A 115 7.09 -10.37 2.73
N LEU A 116 5.88 -9.94 2.37
CA LEU A 116 4.82 -10.86 1.90
C LEU A 116 5.20 -11.55 0.58
N LYS A 117 5.85 -10.83 -0.36
CA LYS A 117 6.36 -11.41 -1.61
C LYS A 117 7.45 -12.47 -1.34
N ALA A 118 8.34 -12.21 -0.37
CA ALA A 118 9.36 -13.17 0.04
C ALA A 118 8.74 -14.43 0.67
N GLN A 119 7.75 -14.27 1.57
CA GLN A 119 6.98 -15.38 2.14
C GLN A 119 6.30 -16.23 1.05
N ARG A 120 5.69 -15.58 0.04
CA ARG A 120 5.07 -16.27 -1.09
C ARG A 120 6.07 -17.16 -1.84
N LYS A 121 7.28 -16.64 -2.10
CA LYS A 121 8.34 -17.37 -2.78
C LYS A 121 8.83 -18.57 -1.95
N ALA A 122 8.96 -18.40 -0.62
CA ALA A 122 9.36 -19.47 0.27
C ALA A 122 8.34 -20.62 0.30
N LEU A 123 7.04 -20.31 0.40
CA LEU A 123 5.95 -21.31 0.37
C LEU A 123 5.89 -22.07 -0.96
N ALA A 124 6.11 -21.37 -2.08
CA ALA A 124 6.20 -22.00 -3.39
C ALA A 124 7.38 -22.98 -3.46
N GLY A 125 8.56 -22.58 -2.95
CA GLY A 125 9.74 -23.45 -2.87
C GLY A 125 9.52 -24.70 -2.01
N GLN A 126 8.90 -24.55 -0.84
CA GLN A 126 8.55 -25.68 0.03
C GLN A 126 7.57 -26.65 -0.63
N THR A 127 6.58 -26.13 -1.36
CA THR A 127 5.59 -26.95 -2.07
C THR A 127 6.25 -27.78 -3.17
N VAL A 128 7.15 -27.18 -3.94
CA VAL A 128 7.93 -27.88 -4.98
C VAL A 128 8.83 -28.94 -4.36
N PHE A 129 9.56 -28.61 -3.29
CA PHE A 129 10.41 -29.57 -2.57
C PHE A 129 9.60 -30.77 -2.05
N ARG A 130 8.47 -30.52 -1.39
CA ARG A 130 7.58 -31.58 -0.88
C ARG A 130 7.00 -32.44 -2.01
N HIS A 131 6.64 -31.85 -3.14
CA HIS A 131 6.18 -32.59 -4.32
C HIS A 131 7.28 -33.50 -4.87
N HIS A 132 8.52 -33.01 -4.96
CA HIS A 132 9.65 -33.84 -5.38
C HIS A 132 9.97 -34.96 -4.39
N LEU A 133 9.94 -34.67 -3.09
CA LEU A 133 10.21 -35.66 -2.03
C LEU A 133 9.16 -36.78 -2.03
N ASN A 134 7.87 -36.44 -2.13
CA ASN A 134 6.78 -37.41 -2.24
C ASN A 134 6.88 -38.26 -3.52
N ARG A 135 7.37 -37.70 -4.64
CA ARG A 135 7.59 -38.46 -5.87
C ARG A 135 8.73 -39.47 -5.74
N ILE A 136 9.77 -39.14 -4.98
CA ILE A 136 10.90 -40.04 -4.72
C ILE A 136 10.50 -41.12 -3.73
N LEU A 137 9.85 -40.77 -2.62
CA LEU A 137 9.41 -41.71 -1.59
C LEU A 137 8.23 -42.59 -2.05
N GLY A 138 7.29 -42.06 -2.83
CA GLY A 138 6.18 -42.84 -3.39
C GLY A 138 6.59 -43.84 -4.46
N ARG A 139 7.83 -43.76 -4.98
CA ARG A 139 8.44 -44.78 -5.83
C ARG A 139 9.15 -45.89 -5.04
N LEU A 140 9.32 -45.72 -3.73
CA LEU A 140 10.03 -46.65 -2.84
C LEU A 140 9.10 -47.55 -2.01
N THR A 141 7.78 -47.47 -2.19
CA THR A 141 6.83 -48.46 -1.66
C THR A 141 6.53 -49.51 -2.73
N PRO A 142 7.22 -50.67 -2.74
CA PRO A 142 6.81 -51.82 -3.53
C PRO A 142 5.52 -52.40 -2.94
N ALA A 143 4.49 -52.53 -3.77
CA ALA A 143 3.32 -53.35 -3.48
C ALA A 143 3.80 -54.76 -3.11
N HIS A 144 3.45 -55.21 -1.90
CA HIS A 144 3.51 -56.60 -1.49
C HIS A 144 2.16 -57.23 -1.75
#